data_AF-A0A6M1TQ12-F1
#
_entry.id   AF-A0A6M1TQ12-F1
#
_cell.length_a   1.000
_cell.length_b   1.000
_cell.length_c   1.000
_cell.angle_alpha   90.00
_cell.angle_beta   90.00
_cell.angle_gamma   90.00
#
_symmetry.space_group_name_H-M   'P 1'
#
loop_
_entity.id
_entity.type
_entity.pdbx_description
1 polymer ?
#
loop_
_entity_poly.entity_id
_entity_poly.type
_entity_poly.pdbx_seq_one_letter_code
_entity_poly.pdbx_strand_id
1 'polypeptide(L)'
;MKKVNLRNEFDSIEKYWTQKIVGKANGSMLKLAKGIGEINWHKHDNQDEVFIVYKGNLTIQLKDSEDINLQEGEMFIVPKGVEHAPKADNDVELLVIGIDVTSNEEGGKPEWSY
;
A
#
# COMPACT_ATOMS: atom_id res chain seq x y z
N MET A 1 21.57 -12.52 8.36
CA MET A 1 20.22 -12.87 7.88
C MET A 1 19.30 -13.02 9.10
N LYS A 2 18.16 -12.33 9.13
CA LYS A 2 17.17 -12.44 10.22
C LYS A 2 15.81 -12.75 9.62
N LYS A 3 15.09 -13.71 10.20
CA LYS A 3 13.69 -13.96 9.84
C LYS A 3 12.84 -12.78 10.31
N VAL A 4 11.81 -12.45 9.54
CA VAL A 4 10.82 -11.43 9.89
C VAL A 4 9.49 -12.15 10.12
N ASN A 5 8.77 -11.76 11.19
CA ASN A 5 7.41 -12.21 11.44
C ASN A 5 6.47 -11.06 11.09
N LEU A 6 5.70 -11.18 10.02
CA LEU A 6 4.89 -10.08 9.50
C LEU A 6 3.83 -9.59 10.49
N ARG A 7 3.22 -10.49 11.28
CA ARG A 7 2.25 -10.13 12.33
C ARG A 7 2.86 -9.16 13.35
N ASN A 8 4.05 -9.50 13.88
CA ASN A 8 4.76 -8.63 14.82
C ASN A 8 5.13 -7.28 14.19
N GLU A 9 5.50 -7.27 12.91
CA GLU A 9 5.82 -6.03 12.20
C GLU A 9 4.57 -5.16 12.01
N PHE A 10 3.41 -5.74 11.66
CA PHE A 10 2.13 -5.01 11.62
C PHE A 10 1.76 -4.44 12.99
N ASP A 11 1.93 -5.20 14.07
CA ASP A 11 1.62 -4.74 15.43
C ASP A 11 2.43 -3.50 15.84
N SER A 12 3.61 -3.31 15.24
CA SER A 12 4.46 -2.14 15.49
C SER A 12 4.12 -0.89 14.65
N ILE A 13 3.19 -0.99 13.69
CA ILE A 13 2.76 0.17 12.88
C ILE A 13 1.64 0.89 13.63
N GLU A 14 1.92 2.12 14.06
CA GLU A 14 0.99 2.97 14.81
C GLU A 14 0.23 3.96 13.92
N LYS A 15 0.87 4.44 12.85
CA LYS A 15 0.28 5.42 11.93
C LYS A 15 -0.26 4.74 10.68
N TYR A 16 -1.47 5.10 10.29
CA TYR A 16 -2.03 4.70 9.01
C TYR A 16 -1.22 5.28 7.85
N TRP A 17 -1.39 4.66 6.68
CA TRP A 17 -0.76 4.98 5.41
C TRP A 17 0.72 5.29 5.52
N THR A 18 1.41 4.62 6.46
CA THR A 18 2.84 4.71 6.72
C THR A 18 3.49 3.38 6.36
N GLN A 19 4.45 3.41 5.46
CA GLN A 19 5.11 2.21 4.97
C GLN A 19 6.35 1.87 5.83
N LYS A 20 6.32 0.71 6.49
CA LYS A 20 7.47 0.14 7.18
C LYS A 20 8.22 -0.82 6.27
N ILE A 21 9.47 -0.54 5.96
CA ILE A 21 10.31 -1.45 5.15
C ILE A 21 10.71 -2.66 6.00
N VAL A 22 10.35 -3.86 5.56
CA VAL A 22 10.68 -5.13 6.24
C VAL A 22 11.73 -5.95 5.48
N GLY A 23 12.03 -5.59 4.24
CA GLY A 23 13.07 -6.23 3.46
C GLY A 23 13.34 -5.53 2.14
N LYS A 24 14.47 -5.90 1.51
CA LYS A 24 14.81 -5.51 0.14
C LYS A 24 15.33 -6.74 -0.60
N ALA A 25 14.84 -6.96 -1.81
CA ALA A 25 15.26 -8.07 -2.66
C ALA A 25 15.15 -7.67 -4.13
N ASN A 26 16.19 -7.94 -4.93
CA ASN A 26 16.21 -7.68 -6.38
C ASN A 26 15.80 -6.25 -6.77
N GLY A 27 16.20 -5.24 -5.98
CA GLY A 27 15.85 -3.84 -6.23
C GLY A 27 14.45 -3.44 -5.76
N SER A 28 13.64 -4.38 -5.27
CA SER A 28 12.32 -4.11 -4.68
C SER A 28 12.41 -3.97 -3.17
N MET A 29 11.60 -3.07 -2.62
CA MET A 29 11.30 -2.95 -1.20
C MET A 29 10.05 -3.76 -0.87
N LEU A 30 10.11 -4.55 0.18
CA LEU A 30 8.96 -5.20 0.81
C LEU A 30 8.53 -4.31 1.98
N LYS A 31 7.32 -3.76 1.90
CA LYS A 31 6.83 -2.74 2.82
C LYS A 31 5.52 -3.20 3.45
N LEU A 32 5.32 -2.95 4.74
CA LEU A 32 4.05 -3.17 5.40
C LEU A 32 3.38 -1.83 5.67
N ALA A 33 2.06 -1.76 5.52
CA ALA A 33 1.27 -0.59 5.86
C ALA A 33 -0.07 -1.00 6.50
N LYS A 34 -0.62 -0.10 7.33
CA LYS A 34 -2.03 -0.14 7.73
C LYS A 34 -2.77 0.97 7.03
N GLY A 35 -3.99 0.73 6.57
CA GLY A 35 -4.83 1.71 5.88
C GLY A 35 -6.21 1.87 6.52
N ILE A 36 -6.77 3.07 6.41
CA ILE A 36 -8.17 3.38 6.72
C ILE A 36 -8.58 4.66 5.99
N GLY A 37 -9.83 4.77 5.57
CA GLY A 37 -10.32 5.90 4.79
C GLY A 37 -9.69 5.95 3.40
N GLU A 38 -9.58 7.14 2.84
CA GLU A 38 -9.13 7.38 1.48
C GLU A 38 -7.73 8.01 1.45
N ILE A 39 -6.88 7.54 0.55
CA ILE A 39 -5.64 8.22 0.12
C ILE A 39 -6.02 9.24 -0.97
N ASN A 40 -5.27 10.34 -1.08
CA ASN A 40 -5.45 11.27 -2.20
C ASN A 40 -5.11 10.60 -3.53
N TRP A 41 -5.79 11.02 -4.60
CA TRP A 41 -5.47 10.60 -5.97
C TRP A 41 -4.01 10.92 -6.31
N HIS A 42 -3.30 9.93 -6.84
CA HIS A 42 -1.90 10.06 -7.22
C HIS A 42 -1.55 9.04 -8.30
N LYS A 43 -0.32 9.14 -8.82
CA LYS A 43 0.26 8.17 -9.74
C LYS A 43 1.75 8.06 -9.52
N HIS A 44 2.33 6.98 -10.01
CA HIS A 44 3.77 6.77 -10.02
C HIS A 44 4.27 6.59 -11.44
N ASP A 45 5.03 7.55 -11.98
CA ASP A 45 5.51 7.45 -13.37
C ASP A 45 6.66 6.44 -13.54
N ASN A 46 7.32 6.07 -12.44
CA ASN A 46 8.59 5.31 -12.47
C ASN A 46 8.50 3.88 -11.93
N GLN A 47 7.36 3.46 -11.37
CA GLN A 47 7.22 2.13 -10.78
C GLN A 47 5.79 1.63 -10.86
N ASP A 48 5.66 0.32 -11.05
CA ASP A 48 4.42 -0.36 -10.69
C ASP A 48 4.35 -0.43 -9.16
N GLU A 49 3.14 -0.38 -8.61
CA GLU A 49 2.91 -0.58 -7.19
C GLU A 49 2.03 -1.80 -6.96
N VAL A 50 2.53 -2.74 -6.16
CA VAL A 50 1.81 -3.98 -5.85
C VAL A 50 1.17 -3.85 -4.49
N PHE A 51 -0.13 -4.13 -4.41
CA PHE A 51 -0.87 -4.25 -3.16
C PHE A 51 -1.27 -5.71 -2.95
N ILE A 52 -0.97 -6.26 -1.78
CA ILE A 52 -1.44 -7.57 -1.32
C ILE A 52 -2.16 -7.34 0.00
N VAL A 53 -3.43 -7.73 0.08
CA VAL A 53 -4.21 -7.59 1.32
C VAL A 53 -3.85 -8.75 2.24
N TYR A 54 -3.18 -8.42 3.35
CA TYR A 54 -2.84 -9.39 4.38
C TYR A 54 -4.01 -9.64 5.33
N LYS A 55 -4.82 -8.62 5.61
CA LYS A 55 -6.03 -8.70 6.42
C LYS A 55 -6.96 -7.52 6.10
N GLY A 56 -8.27 -7.75 6.08
CA GLY A 56 -9.28 -6.71 5.82
C GLY A 56 -9.65 -6.64 4.33
N ASN A 57 -10.08 -5.47 3.87
CA ASN A 57 -10.45 -5.24 2.47
C ASN A 57 -9.92 -3.88 1.99
N LEU A 58 -9.55 -3.81 0.73
CA LEU A 58 -9.08 -2.58 0.08
C LEU A 58 -9.78 -2.40 -1.27
N THR A 59 -10.25 -1.20 -1.55
CA THR A 59 -10.67 -0.79 -2.89
C THR A 59 -9.56 0.06 -3.49
N ILE A 60 -9.05 -0.32 -4.67
CA ILE A 60 -8.19 0.54 -5.47
C ILE A 60 -9.09 1.28 -6.46
N GLN A 61 -9.29 2.57 -6.23
CA GLN A 61 -10.04 3.41 -7.15
C GLN A 61 -9.15 3.78 -8.34
N LEU A 62 -9.68 3.67 -9.56
CA LEU A 62 -8.94 3.93 -10.79
C LEU A 62 -9.65 5.02 -11.59
N LYS A 63 -8.91 6.01 -12.10
CA LYS A 63 -9.53 7.21 -12.69
C LYS A 63 -10.35 6.91 -13.95
N ASP A 64 -9.84 6.01 -14.79
CA ASP A 64 -10.34 5.73 -16.14
C ASP A 64 -10.78 4.26 -16.32
N SER A 65 -11.02 3.53 -15.23
CA SER A 65 -11.49 2.15 -15.27
C SER A 65 -12.34 1.80 -14.06
N GLU A 66 -12.85 0.58 -14.02
CA GLU A 66 -13.57 0.08 -12.85
C GLU A 66 -12.64 -0.05 -11.63
N ASP A 67 -13.21 0.22 -10.46
CA ASP A 67 -12.52 0.06 -9.18
C ASP A 67 -12.22 -1.43 -8.92
N ILE A 68 -11.06 -1.70 -8.32
CA ILE A 68 -10.64 -3.07 -7.98
C ILE A 68 -10.87 -3.29 -6.49
N ASN A 69 -11.75 -4.23 -6.14
CA ASN A 69 -11.96 -4.64 -4.76
C ASN A 69 -11.09 -5.86 -4.43
N LEU A 70 -10.31 -5.75 -3.36
CA LEU A 70 -9.42 -6.79 -2.88
C LEU A 70 -9.83 -7.25 -1.48
N GLN A 71 -9.95 -8.56 -1.32
CA GLN A 71 -10.15 -9.25 -0.05
C GLN A 71 -8.83 -9.83 0.48
N GLU A 72 -8.87 -10.34 1.71
CA GLU A 72 -7.72 -11.02 2.33
C GLU A 72 -7.15 -12.14 1.45
N GLY A 73 -5.83 -12.08 1.20
CA GLY A 73 -5.11 -13.02 0.34
C GLY A 73 -5.08 -12.63 -1.15
N GLU A 74 -5.81 -11.59 -1.55
CA GLU A 74 -5.83 -11.10 -2.94
C GLU A 74 -4.77 -10.01 -3.17
N MET A 75 -4.41 -9.84 -4.45
CA MET A 75 -3.44 -8.84 -4.86
C MET A 75 -3.82 -8.14 -6.14
N PHE A 76 -3.35 -6.91 -6.29
CA PHE A 76 -3.40 -6.15 -7.53
C PHE A 76 -2.09 -5.41 -7.79
N ILE A 77 -1.77 -5.25 -9.06
CA ILE A 77 -0.63 -4.45 -9.51
C ILE A 77 -1.20 -3.22 -10.18
N VAL A 78 -0.96 -2.04 -9.61
CA VAL A 78 -1.22 -0.78 -10.27
C VAL A 78 -0.06 -0.50 -11.22
N PRO A 79 -0.27 -0.51 -12.55
CA PRO A 79 0.80 -0.23 -13.49
C PRO A 79 1.30 1.21 -13.35
N LYS A 80 2.59 1.43 -13.60
CA LYS A 80 3.16 2.77 -13.63
C LYS A 80 2.38 3.72 -14.55
N GLY A 81 2.23 4.96 -14.11
CA GLY A 81 1.51 6.02 -14.81
C GLY A 81 -0.01 5.97 -14.66
N VAL A 82 -0.57 4.94 -14.01
CA VAL A 82 -2.02 4.87 -13.74
C VAL A 82 -2.36 5.71 -12.51
N GLU A 83 -3.30 6.64 -12.68
CA GLU A 83 -3.84 7.45 -11.59
C GLU A 83 -4.85 6.64 -10.77
N HIS A 84 -4.62 6.59 -9.46
CA HIS A 84 -5.35 5.75 -8.54
C HIS A 84 -5.47 6.37 -7.14
N ALA A 85 -6.40 5.86 -6.35
CA ALA A 85 -6.59 6.21 -4.94
C ALA A 85 -7.01 4.96 -4.15
N PRO A 86 -6.14 4.41 -3.29
CA PRO A 86 -6.53 3.36 -2.36
C PRO A 86 -7.53 3.86 -1.31
N LYS A 87 -8.55 3.05 -1.05
CA LYS A 87 -9.61 3.30 -0.06
C LYS A 87 -9.87 2.07 0.78
N ALA A 88 -10.03 2.24 2.08
CA ALA A 88 -10.42 1.19 3.00
C ALA A 88 -11.53 1.68 3.95
N ASP A 89 -12.72 1.07 3.88
CA ASP A 89 -13.85 1.45 4.75
C ASP A 89 -13.61 1.05 6.23
N ASN A 90 -12.75 0.07 6.47
CA ASN A 90 -12.31 -0.39 7.79
C ASN A 90 -10.79 -0.57 7.78
N ASP A 91 -10.20 -0.89 8.94
CA ASP A 91 -8.78 -1.21 9.04
C ASP A 91 -8.37 -2.31 8.04
N VAL A 92 -7.32 -2.03 7.26
CA VAL A 92 -6.69 -2.99 6.35
C VAL A 92 -5.19 -3.07 6.62
N GLU A 93 -4.63 -4.27 6.51
CA GLU A 93 -3.20 -4.54 6.60
C GLU A 93 -2.69 -4.97 5.22
N LEU A 94 -1.65 -4.29 4.74
CA LEU A 94 -1.16 -4.41 3.38
C LEU A 94 0.31 -4.78 3.37
N LEU A 95 0.67 -5.71 2.49
CA LEU A 95 2.03 -5.83 1.98
C LEU A 95 2.07 -5.05 0.65
N VAL A 96 2.97 -4.06 0.59
CA VAL A 96 3.17 -3.19 -0.56
C VAL A 96 4.57 -3.44 -1.13
N ILE A 97 4.67 -3.61 -2.45
CA ILE A 97 5.93 -3.84 -3.15
C ILE A 97 6.13 -2.76 -4.21
N GLY A 98 7.32 -2.19 -4.24
CA GLY A 98 7.75 -1.18 -5.20
C GLY A 98 9.26 -0.99 -5.10
N ILE A 99 9.81 -0.04 -5.86
CA ILE A 99 11.24 0.30 -5.79
C ILE A 99 11.54 1.32 -4.69
N ASP A 100 10.55 2.15 -4.33
CA ASP A 100 10.66 3.21 -3.33
C ASP A 100 9.51 3.22 -2.30
N VAL A 101 9.65 4.03 -1.26
CA VAL A 101 8.53 4.36 -0.35
C VAL A 101 7.65 5.42 -1.01
N THR A 102 6.38 5.10 -1.18
CA THR A 102 5.35 5.92 -1.85
C THR A 102 4.43 6.59 -0.83
N SER A 103 4.55 6.24 0.45
CA SER A 103 3.83 6.83 1.57
C SER A 103 4.36 8.24 1.92
N ASN A 104 4.06 9.20 1.05
CA ASN A 104 4.44 10.61 1.15
C ASN A 104 3.39 11.48 0.42
N GLU A 105 3.62 12.79 0.33
CA GLU A 105 2.64 13.72 -0.25
C GLU A 105 2.40 13.41 -1.74
N GLU A 106 3.47 13.12 -2.49
CA GLU A 106 3.39 12.79 -3.92
C GLU A 106 2.67 11.45 -4.18
N GLY A 107 2.80 10.48 -3.27
CA GLY A 107 2.02 9.24 -3.29
C GLY A 107 0.71 9.33 -2.50
N GLY A 108 0.18 10.55 -2.37
CA GLY A 108 -1.18 10.80 -1.92
C GLY A 108 -1.43 10.62 -0.43
N LYS A 109 -0.39 10.43 0.39
CA LYS A 109 -0.56 10.27 1.84
C LYS A 109 -1.33 11.47 2.42
N PRO A 110 -2.46 11.25 3.11
CA PRO A 110 -3.27 12.38 3.57
C PRO A 110 -2.64 13.06 4.79
N GLU A 111 -2.85 14.38 4.93
CA GLU A 111 -2.23 15.22 5.97
C GLU A 111 -2.47 14.72 7.40
N TRP A 112 -3.67 14.20 7.68
CA TRP A 112 -4.03 13.67 9.01
C TRP A 112 -3.21 12.43 9.42
N SER A 113 -2.53 11.80 8.46
CA SER A 113 -1.85 10.52 8.62
C SER A 113 -0.33 10.65 8.88
N TYR A 114 0.18 11.87 9.01
CA TYR A 114 1.61 12.16 9.20
C TYR A 114 2.15 11.92 10.60
#